data_AF-A0A8E2RS14-F1
#
_entry.id   AF-A0A8E2RS14-F1
#
_cell.length_a   1.000
_cell.length_b   1.000
_cell.length_c   1.000
_cell.angle_alpha   90.00
_cell.angle_beta   90.00
_cell.angle_gamma   90.00
#
_symmetry.space_group_name_H-M   'P 1'
#
loop_
_entity.id
_entity.type
_entity.pdbx_description
1 polymer ?
#
loop_
_entity_poly.entity_id
_entity_poly.type
_entity_poly.pdbx_seq_one_letter_code
_entity_poly.pdbx_strand_id
1 'polypeptide(L)'
;MKRMACALLGFVWGLLVTGASFYVFNRQDWAKPSRPAVGCGESCASHAGLVATMLFILLWPSIACAVLNAIAYRRWSLRKWCIAFVVVTLLAILFHLATYVT
;
A
#
# COMPACT_ATOMS: atom_id res chain seq x y z
N MET A 1 12.07 14.84 18.77
CA MET A 1 10.76 15.21 18.21
C MET A 1 10.72 15.26 16.68
N LYS A 2 11.63 15.98 16.00
CA LYS A 2 11.60 16.14 14.51
C LYS A 2 11.58 14.83 13.69
N ARG A 3 12.32 13.79 14.11
CA ARG A 3 12.35 12.48 13.43
C ARG A 3 10.99 11.77 13.45
N MET A 4 10.24 11.87 14.56
CA MET A 4 8.91 11.27 14.67
C MET A 4 7.90 12.01 13.80
N ALA A 5 7.98 13.34 13.72
CA ALA A 5 7.14 14.14 12.82
C ALA A 5 7.34 13.74 11.34
N CYS A 6 8.59 13.55 10.88
CA CYS A 6 8.85 13.11 9.51
C CYS A 6 8.36 11.67 9.26
N ALA A 7 8.52 10.76 10.23
CA ALA A 7 8.01 9.40 10.12
C ALA A 7 6.48 9.37 10.05
N LEU A 8 5.80 10.16 10.90
CA LEU A 8 4.35 10.33 10.88
C LEU A 8 3.86 10.91 9.55
N LEU A 9 4.58 11.89 9.00
CA LEU A 9 4.24 12.48 7.70
C LEU A 9 4.35 11.44 6.57
N GLY A 10 5.39 10.60 6.62
CA GLY A 10 5.51 9.43 5.73
C GLY A 10 4.37 8.43 5.90
N PHE A 11 3.97 8.15 7.14
CA PHE A 11 2.85 7.23 7.42
C PHE A 11 1.53 7.77 6.87
N VAL A 12 1.21 9.04 7.14
CA VAL A 12 0.02 9.72 6.62
C VAL A 12 0.03 9.75 5.10
N TRP A 13 1.18 10.00 4.48
CA TRP A 13 1.31 9.93 3.02
C TRP A 13 0.98 8.55 2.47
N GLY A 14 1.53 7.48 3.06
CA GLY A 14 1.23 6.12 2.61
C GLY A 14 -0.26 5.76 2.77
N LEU A 15 -0.93 6.23 3.82
CA LEU A 15 -2.39 6.08 3.96
C LEU A 15 -3.15 6.80 2.85
N LEU A 16 -2.75 8.01 2.50
CA LEU A 16 -3.36 8.77 1.40
C LEU A 16 -3.17 8.07 0.06
N VAL A 17 -1.98 7.52 -0.21
CA VAL A 17 -1.70 6.76 -1.44
C VAL A 17 -2.57 5.51 -1.51
N THR A 18 -2.70 4.76 -0.41
CA THR A 18 -3.59 3.59 -0.34
C THR A 18 -5.05 3.98 -0.60
N GLY A 19 -5.55 5.02 0.08
CA GLY A 19 -6.92 5.48 -0.10
C GLY A 19 -7.20 5.99 -1.51
N ALA A 20 -6.29 6.78 -2.10
CA ALA A 20 -6.40 7.27 -3.46
C ALA A 20 -6.36 6.14 -4.48
N SER A 21 -5.48 5.15 -4.30
CA SER A 21 -5.39 3.98 -5.18
C SER A 21 -6.70 3.21 -5.19
N PHE A 22 -7.23 2.86 -4.01
CA PHE A 22 -8.53 2.19 -3.90
C PHE A 22 -9.66 3.01 -4.49
N TYR A 23 -9.70 4.32 -4.26
CA TYR A 23 -10.73 5.19 -4.81
C TYR A 23 -10.72 5.20 -6.35
N VAL A 24 -9.53 5.34 -6.96
CA VAL A 24 -9.37 5.38 -8.42
C VAL A 24 -9.68 4.02 -9.02
N PHE A 25 -9.05 2.95 -8.50
CA PHE A 25 -9.23 1.61 -9.05
C PHE A 25 -10.66 1.11 -8.87
N ASN A 26 -11.34 1.40 -7.77
CA ASN A 26 -12.74 1.00 -7.60
C ASN A 26 -13.71 1.71 -8.56
N ARG A 27 -13.33 2.84 -9.16
CA ARG A 27 -14.13 3.54 -10.19
C ARG A 27 -13.81 3.08 -11.61
N GLN A 28 -12.76 2.30 -11.80
CA GLN A 28 -12.36 1.84 -13.11
C GLN A 28 -13.16 0.59 -13.47
N ASP A 29 -13.67 0.54 -14.71
CA ASP A 29 -14.38 -0.62 -15.23
C ASP A 29 -13.38 -1.75 -15.53
N TRP A 30 -13.15 -2.61 -14.53
CA TRP A 30 -12.34 -3.81 -14.71
C TRP A 30 -13.10 -4.85 -15.52
N ALA A 31 -12.37 -5.61 -16.35
CA ALA A 31 -12.93 -6.76 -17.02
C ALA A 31 -13.51 -7.71 -15.97
N LYS A 32 -14.80 -8.04 -16.09
CA LYS A 32 -15.45 -8.96 -15.15
C LYS A 32 -14.69 -10.29 -15.18
N PRO A 33 -14.42 -10.90 -14.00
CA PRO A 33 -13.79 -12.22 -13.95
C PRO A 33 -14.57 -13.19 -14.85
N SER A 34 -13.86 -13.87 -15.74
CA SER A 34 -14.44 -14.84 -16.68
C SER A 34 -14.98 -16.10 -15.98
N ARG A 35 -14.77 -16.23 -14.67
CA ARG A 35 -15.28 -17.32 -13.84
C ARG A 35 -16.26 -16.74 -12.83
N PRO A 36 -17.48 -17.31 -12.70
CA PRO A 36 -18.33 -16.98 -11.57
C PRO A 36 -17.56 -17.25 -10.28
N ALA A 37 -17.72 -16.38 -9.28
CA ALA A 37 -17.20 -16.61 -7.95
C ALA A 37 -17.69 -17.99 -7.50
N VAL A 38 -16.79 -18.97 -7.48
CA VAL A 38 -17.11 -20.32 -7.05
C VAL A 38 -17.59 -20.17 -5.61
N GLY A 39 -18.89 -20.38 -5.40
CA GLY A 39 -19.47 -20.41 -4.07
C GLY A 39 -18.63 -21.33 -3.20
N CYS A 40 -18.27 -20.82 -2.03
CA CYS A 40 -17.33 -21.43 -1.09
C CYS A 40 -17.69 -22.91 -0.82
N GLY A 41 -17.02 -23.81 -1.53
CA GLY A 41 -16.99 -25.24 -1.23
C GLY A 41 -15.84 -25.51 -0.26
N GLU A 42 -16.16 -25.46 1.04
CA GLU A 42 -15.47 -26.14 2.14
C GLU A 42 -13.93 -26.16 2.12
N SER A 43 -13.35 -24.99 2.36
CA SER A 43 -12.26 -24.76 3.32
C SER A 43 -12.07 -23.26 3.37
N CYS A 44 -12.94 -22.57 4.12
CA CYS A 44 -12.78 -21.15 4.39
C CYS A 44 -11.36 -20.95 4.93
N ALA A 45 -10.50 -20.30 4.13
CA ALA A 45 -9.20 -19.84 4.58
C ALA A 45 -9.38 -19.18 5.96
N SER A 46 -8.49 -19.52 6.90
CA SER A 46 -8.56 -19.03 8.27
C SER A 46 -8.94 -17.55 8.29
N HIS A 47 -10.01 -17.19 8.98
CA HIS A 47 -10.44 -15.79 9.13
C HIS A 47 -9.28 -14.88 9.55
N ALA A 48 -8.34 -15.40 10.33
CA ALA A 48 -7.12 -14.69 10.72
C ALA A 48 -6.20 -14.39 9.52
N GLY A 49 -6.08 -15.32 8.56
CA GLY A 49 -5.31 -15.13 7.33
C GLY A 49 -5.91 -14.06 6.41
N LEU A 50 -7.24 -14.02 6.31
CA LEU A 50 -7.94 -12.96 5.56
C LEU A 50 -7.71 -11.58 6.19
N VAL A 51 -7.89 -11.48 7.51
CA VAL A 51 -7.67 -10.24 8.27
C VAL A 51 -6.21 -9.80 8.17
N ALA A 52 -5.25 -10.71 8.33
CA ALA A 52 -3.83 -10.41 8.20
C ALA A 52 -3.47 -9.90 6.80
N THR A 53 -4.05 -10.51 5.75
CA THR A 53 -3.85 -10.07 4.36
C THR A 53 -4.40 -8.67 4.13
N MET A 54 -5.61 -8.38 4.62
CA MET A 54 -6.20 -7.04 4.53
C MET A 54 -5.35 -5.99 5.26
N LEU A 55 -4.91 -6.29 6.47
CA LEU A 55 -4.04 -5.41 7.25
C LEU A 55 -2.71 -5.19 6.55
N PHE A 56 -2.13 -6.22 5.95
CA PHE A 56 -0.88 -6.11 5.21
C PHE A 56 -1.05 -5.18 4.00
N ILE A 57 -2.09 -5.41 3.18
CA ILE A 57 -2.39 -4.56 2.01
C ILE A 57 -2.58 -3.10 2.44
N LEU A 58 -3.30 -2.87 3.54
CA LEU A 58 -3.62 -1.52 4.01
C LEU A 58 -2.41 -0.78 4.60
N LEU A 59 -1.61 -1.47 5.41
CA LEU A 59 -0.60 -0.85 6.27
C LEU A 59 0.81 -0.86 5.66
N TRP A 60 1.13 -1.83 4.80
CA TRP A 60 2.48 -1.96 4.24
C TRP A 60 3.00 -0.68 3.56
N PRO A 61 2.24 0.02 2.69
CA PRO A 61 2.68 1.27 2.07
C PRO A 61 2.99 2.38 3.08
N SER A 62 2.15 2.49 4.12
CA SER A 62 2.30 3.47 5.20
C SER A 62 3.53 3.18 6.05
N ILE A 63 3.78 1.91 6.37
CA ILE A 63 4.97 1.49 7.10
C ILE A 63 6.22 1.74 6.26
N ALA A 64 6.22 1.39 4.97
CA ALA A 64 7.35 1.62 4.06
C ALA A 64 7.70 3.11 3.94
N CYS A 65 6.70 3.98 3.77
CA CYS A 65 6.91 5.44 3.72
C CYS A 65 7.39 6.02 5.06
N ALA A 66 6.89 5.52 6.18
CA ALA A 66 7.33 5.92 7.51
C ALA A 66 8.80 5.54 7.77
N VAL A 67 9.18 4.30 7.44
CA VAL A 67 10.55 3.80 7.57
C VAL A 67 11.50 4.59 6.68
N LEU A 68 11.13 4.82 5.41
CA LEU A 68 11.94 5.62 4.49
C LEU A 68 12.21 7.01 5.04
N ASN A 69 11.19 7.71 5.55
CA ASN A 69 11.35 9.03 6.14
C ASN A 69 12.14 9.01 7.45
N ALA A 70 11.99 7.97 8.28
CA ALA A 70 12.75 7.81 9.52
C ALA A 70 14.25 7.59 9.28
N ILE A 71 14.63 6.93 8.18
CA ILE A 71 16.03 6.67 7.78
C ILE A 71 16.62 7.88 7.06
N ALA A 72 15.88 8.46 6.12
CA ALA A 72 16.36 9.55 5.28
C ALA A 72 16.59 10.86 6.04
N TYR A 73 15.85 11.09 7.13
CA TYR A 73 15.86 12.33 7.93
C TYR A 73 17.26 12.86 8.31
N ARG A 74 18.27 12.00 8.50
CA ARG A 74 19.64 12.43 8.85
C ARG A 74 20.73 11.98 7.88
N ARG A 75 20.47 11.00 7.02
CA ARG A 75 21.54 10.28 6.31
C ARG A 75 21.62 10.61 4.82
N TRP A 76 20.56 11.15 4.23
CA TRP A 76 20.42 11.18 2.77
C TRP A 76 20.38 12.62 2.23
N SER A 77 20.91 12.80 1.02
CA SER A 77 20.71 14.04 0.27
C SER A 77 19.27 14.11 -0.25
N LEU A 78 18.75 15.34 -0.46
CA LEU A 78 17.39 15.57 -0.94
C LEU A 78 17.08 14.81 -2.24
N ARG A 79 18.05 14.75 -3.17
CA ARG A 79 17.90 13.97 -4.42
C ARG A 79 17.69 12.47 -4.17
N LYS A 80 18.51 11.86 -3.31
CA LYS A 80 18.38 10.42 -2.98
C LYS A 80 17.05 10.13 -2.29
N TRP A 81 16.64 10.99 -1.37
CA TRP A 81 15.35 10.89 -0.70
C TRP A 81 14.19 10.98 -1.70
N CYS A 82 14.20 11.99 -2.58
CA CYS A 82 13.15 12.19 -3.57
C CYS A 82 12.99 10.99 -4.50
N ILE A 83 14.10 10.47 -5.05
CA ILE A 83 14.07 9.29 -5.92
C ILE A 83 13.45 8.08 -5.20
N ALA A 84 13.94 7.77 -4.00
CA ALA A 84 13.42 6.62 -3.25
C ALA A 84 11.95 6.79 -2.84
N PHE A 85 11.55 8.01 -2.50
CA PHE A 85 10.17 8.31 -2.13
C PHE A 85 9.21 8.11 -3.31
N VAL A 86 9.61 8.57 -4.50
CA VAL A 86 8.86 8.32 -5.75
C VAL A 86 8.79 6.83 -6.06
N VAL A 87 9.92 6.12 -5.98
CA VAL A 87 9.97 4.67 -6.25
C VAL A 87 9.07 3.89 -5.29
N VAL A 88 9.14 4.16 -3.98
CA VAL A 88 8.28 3.49 -2.98
C VAL A 88 6.81 3.79 -3.22
N THR A 89 6.47 5.03 -3.58
CA THR A 89 5.10 5.41 -3.89
C THR A 89 4.58 4.68 -5.13
N LEU A 90 5.38 4.62 -6.21
CA LEU A 90 5.02 3.90 -7.43
C LEU A 90 4.84 2.40 -7.17
N LEU A 91 5.76 1.79 -6.40
CA LEU A 91 5.65 0.37 -6.02
C LEU A 91 4.38 0.10 -5.20
N ALA A 92 4.00 1.00 -4.29
CA ALA A 92 2.75 0.87 -3.55
C ALA A 92 1.51 0.94 -4.45
N ILE A 93 1.49 1.87 -5.41
CA ILE A 93 0.39 1.99 -6.38
C ILE A 93 0.30 0.73 -7.25
N LEU A 94 1.43 0.24 -7.76
CA LEU A 94 1.47 -0.98 -8.57
C LEU A 94 1.04 -2.23 -7.78
N PHE A 95 1.43 -2.31 -6.50
CA PHE A 95 0.99 -3.37 -5.61
C PHE A 95 -0.54 -3.35 -5.43
N HIS A 96 -1.12 -2.17 -5.19
CA HIS A 96 -2.58 -2.02 -5.13
C HIS A 96 -3.25 -2.31 -6.46
N LEU A 97 -2.67 -1.89 -7.58
CA LEU A 97 -3.20 -2.19 -8.90
C LEU A 97 -3.26 -3.70 -9.12
N ALA A 98 -2.22 -4.43 -8.72
CA ALA A 98 -2.13 -5.87 -8.87
C ALA A 98 -3.30 -6.63 -8.21
N THR A 99 -3.89 -6.10 -7.14
CA THR A 99 -5.04 -6.75 -6.48
C THR A 99 -6.34 -6.63 -7.27
N TYR A 100 -6.41 -5.76 -8.28
CA TYR A 100 -7.59 -5.55 -9.14
C TYR A 100 -7.49 -6.26 -10.49
N VAL A 101 -6.27 -6.53 -10.99
CA VAL A 101 -6.05 -7.23 -12.28
C VAL A 101 -5.97 -8.76 -12.17
N THR A 102 -5.97 -9.32 -10.95
CA THR A 102 -5.98 -10.76 -10.68
C THR A 102 -7.38 -11.30 -10.50
#